data_AF-A0A0S7YC72-F1
#
_entry.id   AF-A0A0S7YC72-F1
#
_cell.length_a   1.000
_cell.length_b   1.000
_cell.length_c   1.000
_cell.angle_alpha   90.00
_cell.angle_beta   90.00
_cell.angle_gamma   90.00
#
_symmetry.space_group_name_H-M   'P 1'
#
loop_
_entity.id
_entity.type
_entity.pdbx_description
1 polymer ?
#
loop_
_entity_poly.entity_id
_entity_poly.type
_entity_poly.pdbx_seq_one_letter_code
_entity_poly.pdbx_strand_id
1 'polypeptide(L)' 'ATRIKKVLVGSGHASKQQIQRAIQSAFRLLETPYPPDVADALAVALCHAHQAARVAHTR' A
#
# COMPACT_ATOMS: atom_id res chain seq x y z
N ALA A 1 2.36 -7.09 9.83
CA ALA A 1 1.35 -7.10 8.74
C ALA A 1 0.24 -6.05 8.89
N THR A 2 -0.17 -5.64 10.10
CA THR A 2 -1.37 -4.80 10.33
C THR A 2 -1.24 -3.33 9.90
N ARG A 3 -0.02 -2.77 9.95
CA ARG A 3 0.23 -1.35 9.63
C ARG A 3 0.10 -1.08 8.12
N ILE A 4 0.61 -1.99 7.28
CA ILE A 4 0.47 -1.95 5.83
C ILE A 4 -1.01 -2.02 5.42
N LYS A 5 -1.77 -2.94 6.02
CA LYS A 5 -3.23 -3.06 5.80
C LYS A 5 -3.97 -1.79 6.21
N LYS A 6 -3.65 -1.21 7.37
CA LYS A 6 -4.29 0.04 7.81
C LYS A 6 -4.01 1.21 6.85
N VAL A 7 -2.82 1.29 6.29
CA VAL A 7 -2.43 2.35 5.35
C VAL A 7 -3.07 2.15 3.97
N LEU A 8 -3.14 0.92 3.46
CA LEU A 8 -3.64 0.64 2.11
C LEU A 8 -5.17 0.56 2.01
N VAL A 9 -5.83 0.10 3.07
CA VAL A 9 -7.23 -0.36 3.03
C VAL A 9 -8.02 0.08 4.27
N GLY A 10 -7.43 0.92 5.12
CA GLY A 10 -8.07 1.53 6.30
C GLY A 10 -8.39 0.57 7.44
N SER A 11 -8.35 -0.74 7.20
CA SER A 11 -8.83 -1.78 8.11
C SER A 11 -7.78 -2.89 8.26
N GLY A 12 -7.54 -3.34 9.49
CA GLY A 12 -6.47 -4.30 9.82
C GLY A 12 -6.65 -5.71 9.23
N HIS A 13 -7.80 -6.00 8.62
CA HIS A 13 -8.21 -7.33 8.17
C HIS A 13 -8.24 -7.53 6.65
N ALA A 14 -7.71 -6.60 5.87
CA ALA A 14 -7.80 -6.73 4.42
C ALA A 14 -7.09 -7.99 3.87
N SER A 15 -7.71 -8.58 2.87
CA SER A 15 -7.22 -9.76 2.14
C SER A 15 -6.07 -9.39 1.20
N LYS A 16 -5.28 -10.38 0.78
CA LYS A 16 -4.17 -10.18 -0.18
C LYS A 16 -4.66 -9.58 -1.51
N GLN A 17 -5.83 -10.01 -1.99
CA GLN A 17 -6.44 -9.45 -3.21
C GLN A 17 -6.86 -7.98 -3.02
N GLN A 18 -7.38 -7.60 -1.85
CA GLN A 18 -7.71 -6.21 -1.56
C GLN A 18 -6.46 -5.32 -1.55
N ILE A 19 -5.35 -5.82 -0.99
CA ILE A 19 -4.06 -5.14 -1.01
C ILE A 19 -3.57 -4.95 -2.45
N GLN A 20 -3.61 -6.00 -3.28
CA GLN A 20 -3.20 -5.92 -4.69
C GLN A 20 -4.04 -4.93 -5.49
N ARG A 21 -5.37 -4.91 -5.31
CA ARG A 21 -6.26 -3.94 -5.96
C ARG A 21 -6.02 -2.51 -5.46
N ALA A 22 -5.77 -2.34 -4.16
CA ALA A 22 -5.44 -1.04 -3.59
C ALA A 22 -4.14 -0.47 -4.18
N ILE A 23 -3.11 -1.31 -4.34
CA ILE A 23 -1.86 -0.93 -4.99
C ILE A 23 -2.07 -0.63 -6.47
N GLN A 24 -2.83 -1.46 -7.18
CA GLN A 24 -3.18 -1.22 -8.58
C GLN A 24 -3.83 0.17 -8.75
N SER A 25 -4.81 0.50 -7.90
CA SER A 25 -5.48 1.80 -7.92
C SER A 25 -4.52 2.94 -7.54
N ALA A 26 -3.72 2.78 -6.48
CA ALA A 26 -2.80 3.80 -5.99
C ALA A 26 -1.70 4.15 -7.02
N PHE A 27 -1.21 3.16 -7.76
CA PHE A 27 -0.17 3.32 -8.78
C PHE A 27 -0.73 3.40 -10.22
N ARG A 28 -2.06 3.40 -10.38
CA ARG A 28 -2.76 3.41 -11.68
C ARG A 28 -2.25 2.33 -12.65
N LEU A 29 -2.02 1.13 -12.14
CA LEU A 29 -1.55 0.00 -12.94
C LEU A 29 -2.72 -0.58 -13.77
N LEU A 30 -2.44 -0.94 -15.02
CA LEU A 30 -3.42 -1.58 -15.92
C LEU A 30 -3.87 -2.94 -15.39
N GLU A 31 -2.97 -3.68 -14.75
CA GLU A 31 -3.22 -5.01 -14.20
C GLU A 31 -2.77 -5.10 -12.74
N THR A 32 -3.27 -6.11 -12.02
CA THR A 32 -2.83 -6.38 -10.65
C THR A 32 -1.35 -6.78 -10.65
N PRO A 33 -0.52 -6.21 -9.75
CA PRO A 33 0.90 -6.51 -9.70
C PRO A 33 1.16 -8.00 -9.46
N TYR A 34 1.93 -8.59 -10.39
CA TYR A 34 2.41 -9.96 -10.36
C TYR A 34 3.94 -9.96 -10.60
N PRO A 35 4.73 -10.77 -9.88
CA PRO A 35 4.35 -11.68 -8.80
C PRO A 35 3.88 -10.95 -7.53
N PRO A 36 3.24 -11.64 -6.57
CA PRO A 36 2.74 -11.04 -5.33
C PRO A 36 3.80 -10.26 -4.54
N ASP A 37 5.08 -10.62 -4.66
CA ASP A 37 6.20 -9.94 -4.00
C ASP A 37 6.36 -8.48 -4.47
N VAL A 38 6.01 -8.18 -5.72
CA VAL A 38 6.00 -6.81 -6.26
C VAL A 38 4.96 -5.95 -5.56
N ALA A 39 3.79 -6.53 -5.26
CA ALA A 39 2.76 -5.84 -4.51
C ALA A 39 3.24 -5.51 -3.09
N ASP A 40 3.93 -6.44 -2.42
CA ASP A 40 4.47 -6.20 -1.09
C ASP A 40 5.57 -5.13 -1.09
N ALA A 41 6.44 -5.08 -2.11
CA ALA A 41 7.43 -4.02 -2.27
C ALA A 41 6.79 -2.64 -2.47
N LEU A 42 5.79 -2.54 -3.35
CA LEU A 42 5.03 -1.31 -3.59
C LEU A 42 4.25 -0.86 -2.33
N ALA A 43 3.70 -1.81 -1.57
CA ALA A 43 3.04 -1.55 -0.30
C ALA A 43 4.00 -0.93 0.73
N VAL A 44 5.22 -1.45 0.83
CA VAL A 44 6.26 -0.91 1.72
C VAL A 44 6.66 0.50 1.28
N ALA A 45 6.89 0.72 -0.02
CA ALA A 45 7.22 2.04 -0.57
C ALA A 45 6.13 3.07 -0.28
N LEU A 46 4.86 2.71 -0.51
CA LEU A 46 3.72 3.57 -0.21
C LEU A 46 3.62 3.87 1.29
N CYS A 47 3.85 2.87 2.14
CA CYS A 47 3.86 3.04 3.59
C CYS A 47 4.96 4.01 4.05
N HIS A 48 6.15 3.93 3.44
CA HIS A 48 7.27 4.83 3.71
C HIS A 48 6.96 6.26 3.23
N ALA A 49 6.44 6.42 2.00
CA ALA A 49 6.03 7.72 1.47
C ALA A 49 4.95 8.39 2.33
N HIS A 50 3.94 7.65 2.79
CA HIS A 50 2.94 8.17 3.72
C HIS A 50 3.52 8.61 5.06
N GLN A 51 4.50 7.88 5.59
CA GLN A 51 5.19 8.28 6.83
C GLN A 51 6.04 9.54 6.61
N ALA A 52 6.79 9.61 5.51
CA ALA A 52 7.58 10.79 5.15
C ALA A 52 6.70 12.03 4.94
N ALA A 53 5.58 11.91 4.21
CA ALA A 53 4.64 13.01 4.00
C ALA A 53 4.02 13.52 5.29
N ARG A 54 3.72 12.62 6.25
CA ARG A 54 3.23 13.01 7.58
C ARG A 54 4.25 13.80 8.39
N VAL A 55 5.52 13.42 8.31
CA VAL A 55 6.61 14.16 8.97
C VAL A 55 6.82 15.53 8.32
N ALA A 56 6.70 15.61 6.99
CA ALA A 56 6.86 16.88 6.25
C ALA A 56 5.76 17.90 6.55
N HIS A 57 4.53 17.47 6.88
CA HIS A 57 3.42 18.37 7.18
C HIS A 57 3.36 18.84 8.65
N THR A 58 4.28 18.37 9.50
CA THR A 58 4.37 18.80 10.92
C THR A 58 5.52 19.80 11.12
N ARG A 59 5.83 20.61 10.10
CA ARG A 59 6.80 21.71 10.17
C ARG A 59 6.16 23.01 9.71
#